data_AF-A0AAD1H3Y9-F1
#
_entry.id   AF-A0AAD1H3Y9-F1
#
_cell.length_a   1.000
_cell.length_b   1.000
_cell.length_c   1.000
_cell.angle_alpha   90.00
_cell.angle_beta   90.00
_cell.angle_gamma   90.00
#
_symmetry.space_group_name_H-M   'P 1'
#
loop_
_entity.id
_entity.type
_entity.pdbx_description
1 polymer ?
#
loop_
_entity_poly.entity_id
_entity_poly.type
_entity_poly.pdbx_seq_one_letter_code
_entity_poly.pdbx_strand_id
1 'polypeptide(L)'
;MVVHGLLEKAATTVVTGLAGVTAYELLRKALAKAPLHETAVTAAEWGLRGTRRAEEAAESARLKLADVMAEARERIGEEAPTPAISDVDQHEH
;
A
#
# COMPACT_ATOMS: atom_id res chain seq x y z
N MET A 1 33.90 3.66 29.61
CA MET A 1 32.85 3.03 28.77
C MET A 1 31.70 3.97 28.43
N VAL A 2 31.04 4.63 29.38
CA VAL A 2 29.85 5.48 29.11
C VAL A 2 30.11 6.61 28.11
N VAL A 3 31.25 7.29 28.21
CA VAL A 3 31.61 8.40 27.29
C VAL A 3 31.80 7.92 25.84
N HIS A 4 32.37 6.72 25.65
CA HIS A 4 32.53 6.16 24.29
C HIS A 4 31.18 5.78 23.68
N GLY A 5 30.27 5.18 24.45
CA GLY A 5 28.92 4.87 23.97
C GLY A 5 28.09 6.11 23.61
N LEU A 6 28.30 7.23 24.31
CA LEU A 6 27.68 8.51 23.94
C LEU A 6 28.26 9.09 22.64
N LEU A 7 29.58 8.99 22.45
CA LEU A 7 30.26 9.40 21.21
C LEU A 7 29.81 8.58 20.01
N GLU A 8 29.70 7.26 20.16
CA GLU A 8 29.20 6.37 19.10
C GLU A 8 27.79 6.75 18.67
N LYS A 9 26.88 6.95 19.64
CA LYS A 9 25.50 7.38 19.33
C LYS A 9 25.45 8.72 18.63
N ALA A 10 26.22 9.70 19.10
CA ALA A 10 26.29 11.01 18.46
C ALA A 10 26.81 10.90 17.02
N ALA A 11 27.85 10.11 16.79
CA ALA A 11 28.39 9.86 15.46
C ALA A 11 27.34 9.22 14.54
N THR A 12 26.62 8.19 15.01
CA THR A 12 25.54 7.57 14.23
C THR A 12 24.43 8.56 13.89
N THR A 13 23.99 9.38 14.85
CA THR A 13 22.96 10.40 14.60
C THR A 13 23.40 11.42 13.54
N VAL A 14 24.66 11.86 13.57
CA VAL A 14 25.20 12.76 12.55
C VAL A 14 25.24 12.09 11.18
N VAL A 15 25.68 10.84 11.10
CA VAL A 15 25.71 10.08 9.84
C VAL A 15 24.30 9.92 9.28
N THR A 16 23.31 9.56 10.11
CA THR A 16 21.92 9.45 9.68
C THR A 16 21.35 10.79 9.25
N GLY A 17 21.67 11.88 9.97
CA GLY A 17 21.28 13.24 9.59
C GLY A 17 21.86 13.64 8.23
N LEU A 18 23.15 13.38 8.00
CA LEU A 18 23.82 13.63 6.73
C LEU A 18 23.22 12.80 5.59
N ALA A 19 22.93 11.53 5.82
CA ALA A 19 22.26 10.68 4.84
C ALA A 19 20.87 11.24 4.48
N GLY A 20 20.10 11.70 5.47
CA GLY A 20 18.80 12.34 5.23
C GLY A 20 18.91 13.63 4.41
N VAL A 21 19.84 14.52 4.77
CA VAL A 21 20.04 15.80 4.05
C VAL A 21 20.51 15.55 2.63
N THR A 22 21.46 14.63 2.42
CA THR A 22 21.94 14.31 1.07
C THR A 22 20.85 13.68 0.21
N ALA A 23 20.07 12.75 0.75
CA ALA A 23 18.91 12.20 0.05
C ALA A 23 17.89 13.29 -0.33
N TYR A 24 17.58 14.20 0.60
CA TYR A 24 16.66 15.31 0.35
C TYR A 24 17.18 16.27 -0.72
N GLU A 25 18.46 16.64 -0.68
CA GLU A 25 19.04 17.55 -1.66
C GLU A 25 19.06 16.95 -3.06
N LEU A 26 19.43 15.68 -3.19
CA LEU A 26 19.41 14.98 -4.47
C LEU A 26 17.98 14.94 -5.03
N LEU A 27 17.01 14.61 -4.18
CA LEU A 27 15.60 14.61 -4.56
C LEU A 27 15.14 16.01 -4.99
N ARG A 28 15.42 17.05 -4.19
CA ARG A 28 15.08 18.45 -4.51
C ARG A 28 15.69 18.91 -5.83
N LYS A 29 16.96 18.59 -6.08
CA LYS A 29 17.65 18.91 -7.34
C LYS A 29 17.04 18.17 -8.53
N ALA A 30 16.63 16.92 -8.34
CA ALA A 30 15.93 16.15 -9.35
C ALA A 30 14.55 16.76 -9.66
N LEU A 31 13.74 17.09 -8.63
CA LEU A 31 12.45 17.76 -8.82
C LEU A 31 12.58 19.11 -9.54
N ALA A 32 13.61 19.90 -9.20
CA ALA A 32 13.84 21.20 -9.87
C ALA A 32 14.16 21.07 -11.37
N LYS A 33 14.62 19.90 -11.82
CA LYS A 33 14.96 19.62 -13.22
C LYS A 33 13.94 18.71 -13.91
N ALA A 34 12.92 18.26 -13.20
CA ALA A 34 11.99 17.26 -13.70
C ALA A 34 11.02 17.88 -14.74
N PRO A 35 10.74 17.18 -15.85
CA PRO A 35 9.68 17.58 -16.76
C PRO A 35 8.32 17.42 -16.06
N LEU A 36 7.74 18.52 -15.58
CA LEU A 36 6.52 18.51 -14.76
C LEU A 36 5.35 17.78 -15.44
N HIS A 37 5.19 17.96 -16.75
CA HIS A 37 4.11 17.34 -17.50
C HIS A 37 4.27 15.82 -17.62
N GLU A 38 5.43 15.35 -18.10
CA GLU A 38 5.69 13.92 -18.31
C GLU A 38 5.70 13.14 -16.99
N THR A 39 6.25 13.74 -15.92
CA THR A 39 6.21 13.14 -14.58
C THR A 39 4.79 13.04 -14.03
N ALA A 40 3.96 14.07 -14.23
CA ALA A 40 2.56 14.01 -13.84
C ALA A 40 1.77 12.95 -14.63
N VAL A 41 2.01 12.84 -15.94
CA VAL A 41 1.37 11.81 -16.78
C VAL A 41 1.81 10.41 -16.36
N THR A 42 3.10 10.18 -16.13
CA THR A 42 3.62 8.88 -15.68
C THR A 42 3.06 8.51 -14.30
N ALA A 43 3.00 9.47 -13.38
CA ALA A 43 2.42 9.27 -12.06
C ALA A 43 0.92 8.93 -12.14
N ALA A 44 0.18 9.62 -13.01
CA ALA A 44 -1.23 9.32 -13.26
C ALA A 44 -1.41 7.93 -13.90
N GLU A 45 -0.58 7.56 -14.89
CA GLU A 45 -0.60 6.23 -15.51
C GLU A 45 -0.36 5.12 -14.48
N TRP A 46 0.63 5.30 -13.61
CA TRP A 46 0.90 4.37 -12.51
C TRP A 46 -0.25 4.33 -11.51
N GLY A 47 -0.88 5.47 -11.20
CA GLY A 47 -2.07 5.54 -10.36
C GLY A 47 -3.25 4.77 -10.95
N LEU A 48 -3.52 4.93 -12.25
CA LEU A 48 -4.58 4.22 -12.96
C LEU A 48 -4.32 2.70 -13.01
N ARG A 49 -3.07 2.28 -13.23
CA ARG A 49 -2.71 0.85 -13.16
C ARG A 49 -2.78 0.31 -11.72
N GLY A 50 -2.39 1.13 -10.75
CA GLY A 50 -2.38 0.76 -9.33
C GLY A 50 -3.79 0.57 -8.78
N THR A 51 -4.72 1.47 -9.12
CA THR A 51 -6.13 1.39 -8.70
C THR A 51 -6.80 0.12 -9.22
N ARG A 52 -6.59 -0.26 -10.48
CA ARG A 52 -7.11 -1.53 -11.01
C ARG A 52 -6.61 -2.75 -10.22
N ARG A 53 -5.31 -2.79 -9.88
CA ARG A 53 -4.77 -3.87 -9.04
C ARG A 53 -5.29 -3.82 -7.60
N ALA A 54 -5.59 -2.63 -7.08
CA ALA A 54 -6.18 -2.47 -5.76
C ALA A 54 -7.62 -2.99 -5.70
N GLU A 55 -8.40 -2.82 -6.77
CA GLU A 55 -9.75 -3.41 -6.89
C GLU A 55 -9.69 -4.95 -6.87
N GLU A 56 -8.80 -5.55 -7.68
CA GLU A 56 -8.58 -7.01 -7.68
C GLU A 56 -8.15 -7.53 -6.31
N ALA A 57 -7.28 -6.79 -5.62
CA ALA A 57 -6.83 -7.13 -4.27
C ALA A 57 -7.95 -6.98 -3.23
N ALA A 58 -8.80 -5.96 -3.35
CA ALA A 58 -9.93 -5.74 -2.46
C ALA A 58 -10.97 -6.87 -2.60
N GLU A 59 -11.29 -7.28 -3.84
CA GLU A 59 -12.19 -8.40 -4.07
C GLU A 59 -11.60 -9.70 -3.53
N SER A 60 -10.32 -9.97 -3.81
CA SER A 60 -9.62 -11.13 -3.26
C SER A 60 -9.62 -11.14 -1.72
N ALA A 61 -9.48 -9.97 -1.08
CA ALA A 61 -9.53 -9.84 0.37
C ALA A 61 -10.94 -10.11 0.90
N ARG A 62 -11.98 -9.62 0.21
CA ARG A 62 -13.38 -9.90 0.54
C ARG A 62 -13.69 -11.39 0.48
N LEU A 63 -13.25 -12.08 -0.57
CA LEU A 63 -13.45 -13.52 -0.74
C LEU A 63 -12.73 -14.31 0.36
N LYS A 64 -11.47 -14.00 0.65
CA LYS A 64 -10.73 -14.65 1.75
C LYS A 64 -11.37 -14.43 3.11
N LEU A 65 -11.92 -13.24 3.35
CA LEU A 65 -12.66 -12.96 4.57
C LEU A 65 -13.95 -13.80 4.64
N ALA A 66 -14.64 -13.97 3.51
CA ALA A 66 -15.80 -14.84 3.42
C ALA A 66 -15.44 -16.30 3.76
N ASP A 67 -14.31 -16.80 3.26
CA ASP A 67 -13.81 -18.14 3.57
C ASP A 67 -13.57 -18.32 5.08
N VAL A 68 -12.91 -17.35 5.72
CA VAL A 68 -12.67 -17.37 7.18
C VAL A 68 -13.98 -17.34 7.97
N MET A 69 -14.95 -16.53 7.54
CA MET A 69 -16.27 -16.46 8.19
C MET A 69 -17.06 -17.75 8.02
N ALA A 70 -16.95 -18.40 6.86
CA ALA A 70 -17.56 -19.72 6.61
C ALA A 70 -16.96 -20.77 7.54
N GLU A 71 -15.62 -20.84 7.64
CA GLU A 71 -14.94 -21.77 8.56
C GLU A 71 -15.32 -21.52 10.03
N ALA A 72 -15.40 -20.25 10.44
CA ALA A 72 -15.80 -19.90 11.80
C ALA A 72 -17.24 -20.36 12.12
N ARG A 73 -18.17 -20.22 11.17
CA ARG A 73 -19.57 -20.66 11.30
C ARG A 73 -19.70 -22.17 11.39
N GLU A 74 -18.96 -22.89 10.56
CA GLU A 74 -18.91 -24.36 10.61
C GLU A 74 -18.46 -24.85 12.00
N ARG A 75 -17.44 -24.22 12.58
CA ARG A 75 -16.94 -24.58 13.92
C ARG A 75 -17.94 -24.35 15.05
N ILE A 76 -18.85 -23.39 14.90
CA ILE A 76 -19.91 -23.10 15.89
C ILE A 76 -21.22 -23.83 15.58
N GLY A 77 -21.25 -24.67 14.54
CA GLY A 77 -22.44 -25.43 14.12
C GLY A 77 -23.53 -24.56 13.46
N GLU A 78 -23.18 -23.37 12.97
CA GLU A 78 -24.09 -22.52 12.21
C GLU A 78 -23.97 -22.82 10.71
N GLU A 79 -25.10 -22.98 10.02
CA GLU A 79 -25.12 -23.08 8.55
C GLU A 79 -24.76 -21.74 7.90
N ALA A 80 -24.01 -21.78 6.81
CA ALA A 80 -23.72 -20.60 6.03
C ALA A 80 -25.04 -20.03 5.45
N PRO A 81 -25.29 -18.72 5.57
CA PRO A 81 -26.48 -18.11 5.00
C PRO A 81 -26.50 -18.36 3.48
N THR A 82 -27.68 -18.66 2.94
CA THR A 82 -27.87 -18.85 1.50
C THR A 82 -27.33 -17.65 0.73
N PRO A 83 -26.64 -17.85 -0.40
CA PRO A 83 -26.10 -16.74 -1.18
C PRO A 83 -27.21 -15.72 -1.47
N ALA A 84 -27.06 -14.49 -0.97
CA ALA A 84 -27.98 -13.42 -1.27
C ALA A 84 -27.74 -13.00 -2.73
N ILE A 85 -28.68 -13.31 -3.61
CA ILE A 85 -28.71 -12.80 -4.98
C ILE A 85 -28.71 -11.28 -4.88
N SER A 86 -27.56 -10.67 -5.12
CA SER A 86 -27.39 -9.22 -5.12
C SER A 86 -27.27 -8.82 -6.59
N ASP A 87 -28.32 -8.16 -7.06
CA ASP A 87 -28.56 -7.68 -8.42
C ASP A 87 -28.77 -8.73 -9.52
N VAL A 88 -30.00 -8.75 -10.03
CA VAL A 88 -30.37 -9.39 -11.29
C VAL A 88 -29.91 -8.43 -12.38
N ASP A 89 -28.71 -8.62 -12.90
CA ASP A 89 -28.29 -7.98 -14.15
C ASP A 89 -29.31 -8.35 -15.24
N GLN A 90 -30.18 -7.39 -15.56
CA GLN A 90 -31.12 -7.48 -16.67
C GLN A 90 -30.31 -7.39 -17.97
N HIS A 91 -29.78 -8.53 -18.40
CA HIS A 91 -29.29 -8.67 -19.77
C HIS A 91 -30.50 -8.68 -20.71
N GLU A 92 -30.80 -7.53 -21.32
CA GLU A 92 -31.69 -7.47 -22.48
C GLU A 92 -31.00 -8.19 -23.65
N HIS A 93 -31.73 -9.15 -24.26
CA HIS A 93 -31.33 -9.93 -25.42
C HIS A 93 -31.76 -9.25 -26.72
#